data_AF-A0AAD0QL17-F1
#
_entry.id   AF-A0AAD0QL17-F1
#
_cell.length_a   1.000
_cell.length_b   1.000
_cell.length_c   1.000
_cell.angle_alpha   90.00
_cell.angle_beta   90.00
_cell.angle_gamma   90.00
#
_symmetry.space_group_name_H-M   'P 1'
#
loop_
_entity.id
_entity.type
_entity.pdbx_description
1 polymer ?
#
loop_
_entity_poly.entity_id
_entity_poly.type
_entity_poly.pdbx_seq_one_letter_code
_entity_poly.pdbx_strand_id
1 'polypeptide(L)'
;MSSLLTNEQLQSIPELYASTILKDPICKFKIFLPNSNWTWYIIEIDKSDYNTCYGLVDGFEQELGYFSLSELETISHSYGLKAELDSSFKATRLSKIKG
;
A
#
# COMPACT_ATOMS: atom_id res chain seq x y z
N MET A 1 14.04 -6.34 -3.49
CA MET A 1 13.21 -6.65 -2.30
C MET A 1 13.04 -5.34 -1.54
N SER A 2 11.80 -4.95 -1.27
CA SER A 2 11.49 -3.71 -0.55
C SER A 2 12.00 -3.76 0.90
N SER A 3 12.42 -2.61 1.42
CA SER A 3 12.73 -2.30 2.81
C SER A 3 11.51 -1.89 3.65
N LEU A 4 10.38 -1.54 3.02
CA LEU A 4 9.15 -1.10 3.71
C LEU A 4 8.40 -2.26 4.38
N LEU A 5 8.54 -3.47 3.86
CA LEU A 5 7.85 -4.68 4.33
C LEU A 5 8.85 -5.82 4.46
N THR A 6 8.68 -6.65 5.49
CA THR A 6 9.44 -7.90 5.62
C THR A 6 8.97 -8.93 4.59
N ASN A 7 9.80 -9.95 4.32
CA ASN A 7 9.41 -11.06 3.46
C ASN A 7 8.11 -11.74 3.95
N GLU A 8 7.94 -11.91 5.26
CA GLU A 8 6.73 -12.51 5.84
C GLU A 8 5.49 -11.63 5.57
N GLN A 9 5.63 -10.31 5.70
CA GLN A 9 4.55 -9.38 5.38
C GLN A 9 4.20 -9.43 3.90
N LEU A 10 5.19 -9.42 3.00
CA LEU A 10 4.99 -9.53 1.56
C LEU A 10 4.24 -10.82 1.17
N GLN A 11 4.63 -11.96 1.76
CA GLN A 11 3.97 -13.25 1.52
C GLN A 11 2.50 -13.29 1.99
N SER A 12 2.16 -12.50 3.01
CA SER A 12 0.81 -12.43 3.58
C SER A 12 -0.18 -11.63 2.71
N ILE A 13 0.32 -10.87 1.75
CA ILE A 13 -0.49 -10.09 0.81
C ILE A 13 -1.04 -11.04 -0.27
N PRO A 14 -2.35 -10.98 -0.59
CA PRO A 14 -2.91 -11.73 -1.71
C PRO A 14 -2.24 -11.42 -3.04
N GLU A 15 -2.19 -12.42 -3.94
CA GLU A 15 -1.77 -12.24 -5.33
C GLU A 15 -2.66 -11.22 -6.04
N LEU A 16 -2.11 -10.48 -7.00
CA LEU A 16 -2.92 -9.68 -7.92
C LEU A 16 -4.07 -10.51 -8.51
N TYR A 17 -5.21 -9.85 -8.63
CA TYR A 17 -6.45 -10.42 -9.16
C TYR A 17 -7.14 -11.48 -8.30
N ALA A 18 -6.58 -11.87 -7.15
CA ALA A 18 -7.22 -12.82 -6.22
C ALA A 18 -8.52 -12.27 -5.61
N SER A 19 -8.65 -10.95 -5.55
CA SER A 19 -9.77 -10.20 -4.96
C SER A 19 -10.60 -9.42 -5.97
N THR A 20 -10.41 -9.61 -7.28
CA THR A 20 -11.15 -8.92 -8.36
C THR A 20 -12.68 -9.06 -8.26
N ILE A 21 -13.16 -10.07 -7.52
CA ILE A 21 -14.59 -10.37 -7.32
C ILE A 21 -15.13 -9.76 -6.01
N LEU A 22 -14.26 -9.21 -5.16
CA LEU A 22 -14.63 -8.69 -3.84
C LEU A 22 -15.05 -7.23 -3.94
N LYS A 23 -16.33 -6.96 -3.66
CA LYS A 23 -16.89 -5.60 -3.59
C LYS A 23 -16.25 -4.75 -2.48
N ASP A 24 -15.70 -5.37 -1.45
CA ASP A 24 -15.12 -4.71 -0.27
C ASP A 24 -13.86 -5.44 0.19
N PRO A 25 -12.73 -5.26 -0.53
CA PRO A 25 -11.49 -5.98 -0.24
C PRO A 25 -10.83 -5.51 1.06
N ILE A 26 -9.89 -6.30 1.57
CA ILE A 26 -9.14 -5.97 2.79
C ILE A 26 -7.86 -5.22 2.41
N CYS A 27 -7.69 -4.01 2.95
CA CYS A 27 -6.42 -3.30 2.98
C CYS A 27 -5.53 -3.93 4.05
N LYS A 28 -4.44 -4.58 3.64
CA LYS A 28 -3.53 -5.34 4.51
C LYS A 28 -2.55 -4.45 5.27
N PHE A 29 -1.93 -3.52 4.55
CA PHE A 29 -0.89 -2.64 5.08
C PHE A 29 -1.15 -1.21 4.65
N LYS A 30 -0.64 -0.26 5.43
CA LYS A 30 -0.70 1.17 5.16
C LYS A 30 0.71 1.72 5.16
N ILE A 31 1.06 2.42 4.09
CA ILE A 31 2.31 3.18 3.95
C ILE A 31 1.92 4.65 3.86
N PHE A 32 2.66 5.54 4.49
CA PHE A 32 2.40 6.98 4.43
C PHE A 32 3.71 7.74 4.21
N LEU A 33 3.60 8.92 3.60
CA LEU A 33 4.72 9.84 3.48
C LEU A 33 4.62 10.88 4.60
N PRO A 34 5.58 10.94 5.55
CA PRO A 34 5.56 11.92 6.62
C PRO A 34 5.51 13.36 6.10
N ASN A 35 4.80 14.24 6.82
CA ASN A 35 4.59 15.64 6.43
C ASN A 35 3.98 15.81 5.02
N SER A 36 3.16 14.84 4.61
CA SER A 36 2.45 14.85 3.35
C SER A 36 1.03 14.30 3.52
N ASN A 37 0.17 14.57 2.54
CA ASN A 37 -1.19 14.01 2.50
C ASN A 37 -1.24 12.65 1.77
N TRP A 38 -0.09 12.12 1.35
CA TRP A 38 -0.04 10.86 0.61
C TRP A 38 -0.01 9.65 1.55
N THR A 39 -0.96 8.75 1.34
CA THR A 39 -1.07 7.44 1.99
C THR A 39 -1.44 6.38 0.96
N TRP A 40 -0.83 5.20 1.08
CA TRP A 40 -1.09 4.04 0.23
C TRP A 40 -1.56 2.88 1.10
N TYR A 41 -2.62 2.22 0.68
CA TYR A 41 -3.15 1.03 1.34
C TYR A 41 -3.05 -0.16 0.40
N ILE A 42 -2.26 -1.16 0.78
CA ILE A 42 -2.00 -2.34 -0.07
C ILE A 42 -3.13 -3.35 0.09
N ILE A 43 -3.72 -3.78 -1.02
CA ILE A 43 -4.76 -4.82 -1.07
C ILE A 43 -4.16 -6.11 -1.63
N GLU A 44 -3.45 -6.02 -2.75
CA GLU A 44 -2.81 -7.13 -3.45
C GLU A 44 -1.38 -6.77 -3.87
N ILE A 45 -0.57 -7.79 -4.18
CA ILE A 45 0.78 -7.65 -4.72
C ILE A 45 1.03 -8.72 -5.79
N ASP A 46 1.84 -8.38 -6.79
CA ASP A 46 2.35 -9.34 -7.76
C ASP A 46 3.43 -10.19 -7.08
N LYS A 47 3.20 -11.50 -6.90
CA LYS A 47 4.18 -12.37 -6.23
C LYS A 47 5.32 -12.81 -7.14
N SER A 48 5.29 -12.47 -8.42
CA SER A 48 6.44 -12.67 -9.30
C SER A 48 7.55 -11.66 -9.05
N ASP A 49 7.20 -10.43 -8.65
CA ASP A 49 8.16 -9.34 -8.40
C ASP A 49 8.21 -8.84 -6.94
N TYR A 50 7.19 -9.12 -6.13
CA TYR A 50 6.99 -8.56 -4.77
C TYR A 50 7.21 -7.05 -4.71
N ASN A 51 6.74 -6.35 -5.73
CA ASN A 51 6.94 -4.92 -5.91
C ASN A 51 5.66 -4.22 -6.38
N THR A 52 5.00 -4.76 -7.40
CA THR A 52 3.81 -4.15 -7.99
C THR A 52 2.59 -4.43 -7.12
N CYS A 53 2.04 -3.37 -6.52
CA CYS A 53 0.88 -3.45 -5.64
C CYS A 53 -0.38 -2.93 -6.34
N TYR A 54 -1.52 -3.48 -5.95
CA TYR A 54 -2.84 -2.88 -6.19
C TYR A 54 -3.45 -2.45 -4.87
N GLY A 55 -4.04 -1.27 -4.83
CA GLY A 55 -4.52 -0.70 -3.58
C GLY A 55 -5.20 0.66 -3.71
N LEU A 56 -5.55 1.23 -2.55
CA LEU A 56 -6.06 2.59 -2.45
C LEU A 56 -4.89 3.56 -2.33
N VAL A 57 -4.87 4.56 -3.21
CA VAL A 57 -4.00 5.73 -3.11
C VAL A 57 -4.87 6.88 -2.60
N ASP A 58 -4.47 7.44 -1.45
CA ASP A 58 -5.12 8.57 -0.81
C ASP A 58 -4.15 9.75 -0.85
N GLY A 59 -4.48 10.79 -1.62
CA GLY A 59 -3.61 11.94 -1.85
C GLY A 59 -4.44 13.17 -2.20
N PHE A 60 -4.46 13.54 -3.48
CA PHE A 60 -5.37 14.59 -3.96
C PHE A 60 -6.83 14.10 -3.99
N GLU A 61 -7.03 12.87 -4.43
CA GLU A 61 -8.30 12.15 -4.41
C GLU A 61 -8.05 10.70 -3.98
N GLN A 62 -9.13 10.01 -3.59
CA GLN A 62 -9.07 8.61 -3.19
C GLN A 62 -9.35 7.68 -4.38
N GLU A 63 -8.29 7.09 -4.92
CA GLU A 63 -8.35 6.27 -6.13
C GLU A 63 -7.82 4.85 -5.91
N LEU A 64 -8.46 3.87 -6.54
CA LEU A 64 -7.90 2.51 -6.60
C LEU A 64 -6.98 2.42 -7.81
N GLY A 65 -5.75 1.99 -7.60
CA GLY A 65 -4.75 1.96 -8.65
C GLY A 65 -3.55 1.09 -8.32
N TYR A 66 -2.64 1.04 -9.28
CA TYR A 66 -1.37 0.33 -9.16
C TYR A 66 -0.27 1.30 -8.71
N PHE A 67 0.64 0.80 -7.87
CA PHE A 67 1.84 1.52 -7.45
C PHE A 67 2.94 0.50 -7.09
N SER A 68 4.20 0.91 -7.15
CA SER A 68 5.31 0.02 -6.78
C SER A 68 5.95 0.39 -5.44
N LEU A 69 6.31 -0.61 -4.64
CA LEU A 69 7.04 -0.38 -3.38
C LEU A 69 8.38 0.31 -3.62
N SER A 70 9.09 -0.07 -4.70
CA SER A 70 10.34 0.56 -5.09
C SER A 70 10.21 2.05 -5.39
N GLU A 71 9.11 2.48 -6.03
CA GLU A 71 8.88 3.91 -6.24
C GLU A 71 8.64 4.61 -4.91
N LEU A 72 7.80 4.05 -4.03
CA LEU A 72 7.52 4.62 -2.71
C LEU A 72 8.80 4.84 -1.87
N GLU A 73 9.76 3.93 -1.97
CA GLU A 73 11.07 4.05 -1.29
C GLU A 73 11.95 5.18 -1.81
N THR A 74 11.77 5.55 -3.08
CA THR A 74 12.53 6.63 -3.72
C THR A 74 11.85 7.98 -3.55
N ILE A 75 10.57 8.01 -3.18
CA ILE A 75 9.87 9.26 -2.86
C ILE A 75 10.55 9.87 -1.63
N SER A 76 11.02 11.11 -1.81
CA SER A 76 11.49 11.95 -0.72
C SER A 76 10.78 13.28 -0.79
N HIS A 77 10.21 13.71 0.34
CA HIS A 77 9.58 15.03 0.45
C HIS A 77 10.61 16.08 0.86
N SER A 78 10.21 17.35 0.91
CA SER A 78 10.96 18.40 1.60
C SER A 78 11.39 17.89 2.98
N TYR A 79 12.65 18.11 3.35
CA TYR A 79 13.34 17.57 4.54
C TYR A 79 13.89 16.14 4.43
N GLY A 80 13.79 15.46 3.28
CA GLY A 80 14.44 14.16 3.05
C GLY A 80 13.75 12.98 3.75
N LEU A 81 12.52 13.18 4.24
CA LEU A 81 11.69 12.12 4.81
C LEU A 81 11.20 11.20 3.70
N LYS A 82 11.19 9.90 3.99
CA LYS A 82 10.81 8.81 3.07
C LYS A 82 9.47 8.22 3.47
N ALA A 83 8.85 7.47 2.57
CA ALA A 83 7.66 6.69 2.91
C ALA A 83 7.96 5.70 4.05
N GLU A 84 6.97 5.49 4.93
CA GLU A 84 7.07 4.66 6.12
C GLU A 84 5.88 3.70 6.23
N LEU A 85 6.12 2.50 6.78
CA LEU A 85 5.06 1.56 7.13
C LEU A 85 4.38 2.00 8.45
N ASP A 86 3.06 2.11 8.44
CA ASP A 86 2.27 2.33 9.67
C ASP A 86 2.13 1.02 10.45
N SER A 87 2.96 0.84 11.48
CA SER A 87 2.96 -0.36 12.34
C SER A 87 1.73 -0.49 13.25
N SER A 88 0.97 0.60 13.44
CA SER A 88 -0.25 0.61 14.25
C SER A 88 -1.50 0.33 13.41
N PHE A 89 -1.39 0.38 12.08
CA PHE A 89 -2.48 0.07 11.18
C PHE A 89 -2.89 -1.40 11.31
N LYS A 90 -4.20 -1.62 11.49
CA LYS A 90 -4.79 -2.95 11.51
C LYS A 90 -5.52 -3.17 10.20
N ALA A 91 -5.24 -4.32 9.57
CA ALA A 91 -5.89 -4.70 8.33
C ALA A 91 -7.41 -4.57 8.46
N THR A 92 -8.01 -3.84 7.53
CA THR A 92 -9.43 -3.47 7.59
C THR A 92 -10.03 -3.43 6.20
N ARG A 93 -11.35 -3.39 6.11
CA ARG A 93 -12.06 -3.34 4.84
C ARG A 93 -11.90 -1.97 4.18
N LEU A 94 -11.82 -1.95 2.85
CA LEU A 94 -11.71 -0.73 2.05
C LEU A 94 -12.83 0.26 2.38
N SER A 95 -14.07 -0.22 2.56
CA SER A 95 -15.24 0.60 2.92
C SER A 95 -15.13 1.34 4.25
N LYS A 96 -14.20 0.98 5.13
CA LYS A 96 -13.93 1.69 6.39
C LYS A 96 -12.91 2.81 6.25
N ILE A 97 -12.19 2.85 5.14
CA ILE A 97 -11.13 3.82 4.83
C ILE A 97 -11.63 4.80 3.78
N LYS A 98 -12.21 4.28 2.70
CA LYS A 98 -12.72 5.04 1.56
C LYS A 98 -14.12 5.55 1.88
N GLY A 99 -14.27 6.87 1.95
CA GLY A 99 -15.51 7.59 2.25
C GLY A 99 -16.33 7.92 1.02
#